data_AF-A0A536V1W8-F1
#
_entry.id   AF-A0A536V1W8-F1
#
_cell.length_a   1.000
_cell.length_b   1.000
_cell.length_c   1.000
_cell.angle_alpha   90.00
_cell.angle_beta   90.00
_cell.angle_gamma   90.00
#
_symmetry.space_group_name_H-M   'P 1'
#
loop_
_entity.id
_entity.type
_entity.pdbx_description
1 polymer ?
#
loop_
_entity_poly.entity_id
_entity_poly.type
_entity_poly.pdbx_seq_one_letter_code
_entity_poly.pdbx_strand_id
1 'polypeptide(L)'
;MTAASSLHRPFIPRDHPLAWVLGAPRASAHDDHVRQRRLQALHAPGELHAAVLALLLTPGSRSELEHWQLETRDIGAAARVFDDVQGLARAEALPWLELLLERLARAPLAQRQALLSASRRLMAADGQVRAQDRLHWLLLRHRLGGTPPAPVNGTGPCDNELSLLGAAQVQAIAVFSAFLSVMVPLPEMDVPIDPDGERWYAAVLAHWPYHQPLLPARELPDADATGRALRVVQALPWMLRPVLVRLWHEAALALSGGPSLHPEAADALRLSCVLLDSPLPPWLARQYIEPDRR
;
A
#
# COMPACT_ATOMS: atom_id res chain seq x y z
N MET A 1 -9.39 30.92 50.13
CA MET A 1 -7.99 30.43 50.27
C MET A 1 -7.97 29.00 49.73
N THR A 2 -7.66 28.86 48.43
CA THR A 2 -6.41 28.27 47.85
C THR A 2 -6.47 26.74 47.74
N ALA A 3 -6.20 26.07 46.63
CA ALA A 3 -6.06 26.41 45.21
C ALA A 3 -6.16 25.05 44.48
N ALA A 4 -7.02 24.93 43.46
CA ALA A 4 -7.09 23.72 42.64
C ALA A 4 -5.96 23.78 41.60
N SER A 5 -4.94 22.93 41.76
CA SER A 5 -3.86 22.75 40.79
C SER A 5 -4.42 22.17 39.49
N SER A 6 -4.65 23.04 38.51
CA SER A 6 -4.83 22.69 37.11
C SER A 6 -3.55 22.07 36.57
N LEU A 7 -3.50 20.73 36.51
CA LEU A 7 -2.48 19.98 35.78
C LEU A 7 -2.66 20.27 34.29
N HIS A 8 -1.83 21.18 33.80
CA HIS A 8 -1.63 21.46 32.38
C HIS A 8 -1.08 20.19 31.72
N ARG A 9 -1.91 19.48 30.95
CA ARG A 9 -1.43 18.35 30.12
C ARG A 9 -0.63 18.93 28.95
N PRO A 10 0.59 18.43 28.69
CA PRO A 10 1.33 18.84 27.51
C PRO A 10 0.62 18.33 26.25
N PHE A 11 0.51 19.19 25.24
CA PHE A 11 0.13 18.81 23.89
C PHE A 11 1.28 18.01 23.27
N ILE A 12 1.02 16.74 22.94
CA ILE A 12 2.00 15.87 22.28
C ILE A 12 1.56 15.68 20.82
N PRO A 13 2.40 16.04 19.84
CA PRO A 13 2.14 15.79 18.42
C PRO A 13 1.97 14.29 18.12
N ARG A 14 1.14 13.94 17.14
CA ARG A 14 0.82 12.55 16.75
C ARG A 14 2.03 11.73 16.29
N ASP A 15 3.16 12.37 16.06
CA ASP A 15 4.38 11.75 15.52
C ASP A 15 5.33 11.22 16.61
N HIS A 16 4.92 11.25 17.88
CA HIS A 16 5.75 10.72 18.98
C HIS A 16 5.72 9.18 19.01
N PRO A 17 6.87 8.49 19.14
CA PRO A 17 6.98 7.02 19.15
C PRO A 17 6.28 6.30 20.32
N LEU A 18 5.57 7.04 21.19
CA LEU A 18 4.78 6.54 22.32
C LEU A 18 3.29 6.90 22.21
N ALA A 19 2.86 7.55 21.12
CA ALA A 19 1.46 7.92 20.90
C ALA A 19 0.53 6.69 20.80
N TRP A 20 1.07 5.52 20.47
CA TRP A 20 0.34 4.25 20.45
C TRP A 20 0.20 3.58 21.84
N VAL A 21 1.00 4.00 22.84
CA VAL A 21 0.97 3.47 24.22
C VAL A 21 -0.02 4.22 25.11
N LEU A 22 -0.26 5.51 24.85
CA LEU A 22 -1.22 6.33 25.58
C LEU A 22 -2.39 6.68 24.68
N GLY A 23 -3.29 5.70 24.52
CA GLY A 23 -4.44 5.74 23.63
C GLY A 23 -5.23 7.05 23.70
N ALA A 24 -5.38 7.67 22.53
CA ALA A 24 -6.60 8.44 22.25
C ALA A 24 -7.81 7.55 22.64
N PRO A 25 -8.88 8.11 23.22
CA PRO A 25 -10.07 7.32 23.53
C PRO A 25 -10.54 6.66 22.25
N ARG A 26 -10.37 5.33 22.17
CA ARG A 26 -10.97 4.55 21.09
C ARG A 26 -12.46 4.88 21.11
N ALA A 27 -13.01 5.24 19.95
CA ALA A 27 -14.46 5.33 19.80
C ALA A 27 -15.07 4.01 20.30
N SER A 28 -16.28 4.07 20.86
CA SER A 28 -16.87 2.85 21.41
C SER A 28 -17.02 1.80 20.31
N ALA A 29 -16.98 0.50 20.63
CA ALA A 29 -17.19 -0.55 19.63
C ALA A 29 -18.53 -0.37 18.87
N HIS A 30 -19.51 0.27 19.50
CA HIS A 30 -20.76 0.68 18.85
C HIS A 30 -20.55 1.72 17.74
N ASP A 31 -19.75 2.76 18.00
CA ASP A 31 -19.43 3.80 17.02
C ASP A 31 -18.64 3.24 15.83
N ASP A 32 -17.74 2.30 16.08
CA ASP A 32 -16.98 1.59 15.04
C ASP A 32 -17.92 0.79 14.12
N HIS A 33 -18.86 0.02 14.70
CA HIS A 33 -19.85 -0.71 13.91
C HIS A 33 -20.78 0.20 13.09
N VAL A 34 -21.21 1.33 13.66
CA VAL A 34 -22.06 2.29 12.95
C VAL A 34 -21.28 2.91 11.77
N ARG A 35 -20.02 3.30 11.99
CA ARG A 35 -19.13 3.81 10.94
C ARG A 35 -18.93 2.77 9.82
N GLN A 36 -18.59 1.54 10.17
CA GLN A 36 -18.41 0.46 9.19
C GLN A 36 -19.69 0.22 8.37
N ARG A 37 -20.87 0.25 8.99
CA ARG A 37 -22.15 0.16 8.28
C ARG A 37 -22.38 1.33 7.32
N ARG A 38 -22.02 2.55 7.72
CA ARG A 38 -22.12 3.73 6.84
C ARG A 38 -21.19 3.61 5.63
N LEU A 39 -19.93 3.20 5.86
CA LEU A 39 -18.97 2.96 4.79
C LEU A 39 -19.42 1.82 3.85
N GLN A 40 -20.01 0.76 4.39
CA GLN A 40 -20.59 -0.34 3.62
C GLN A 40 -21.73 0.13 2.72
N ALA A 41 -22.55 1.06 3.19
CA ALA A 41 -23.71 1.61 2.48
C ALA A 41 -23.35 2.67 1.43
N LEU A 42 -22.06 3.03 1.26
CA LEU A 42 -21.65 3.95 0.22
C LEU A 42 -21.84 3.30 -1.16
N HIS A 43 -22.70 3.91 -1.96
CA HIS A 43 -22.99 3.48 -3.35
C HIS A 43 -22.95 4.64 -4.33
N ALA A 44 -23.12 5.89 -3.87
CA ALA A 44 -23.09 7.05 -4.74
C ALA A 44 -21.67 7.25 -5.30
N PRO A 45 -21.50 7.48 -6.62
CA PRO A 45 -20.18 7.65 -7.23
C PRO A 45 -19.31 8.73 -6.58
N GLY A 46 -19.92 9.86 -6.20
CA GLY A 46 -19.22 10.94 -5.50
C GLY A 46 -18.73 10.51 -4.12
N GLU A 47 -19.57 9.83 -3.34
CA GLU A 47 -19.17 9.36 -2.00
C GLU A 47 -18.03 8.32 -2.06
N LEU A 48 -18.11 7.38 -3.02
CA LEU A 48 -17.04 6.41 -3.26
C LEU A 48 -15.74 7.10 -3.67
N HIS A 49 -15.83 8.11 -4.55
CA HIS A 49 -14.69 8.92 -4.96
C HIS A 49 -14.06 9.63 -3.76
N ALA A 50 -14.86 10.33 -2.95
CA ALA A 50 -14.39 11.04 -1.77
C ALA A 50 -13.74 10.10 -0.74
N ALA A 51 -14.32 8.92 -0.53
CA ALA A 51 -13.79 7.90 0.38
C ALA A 51 -12.43 7.37 -0.07
N VAL A 52 -12.27 7.04 -1.36
CA VAL A 52 -10.98 6.58 -1.90
C VAL A 52 -9.92 7.67 -1.79
N LEU A 53 -10.23 8.91 -2.17
CA LEU A 53 -9.26 9.99 -2.03
C LEU A 53 -8.87 10.22 -0.56
N ALA A 54 -9.81 10.11 0.39
CA ALA A 54 -9.51 10.25 1.81
C ALA A 54 -8.57 9.15 2.34
N LEU A 55 -8.71 7.91 1.84
CA LEU A 55 -7.84 6.78 2.20
C LEU A 55 -6.42 6.89 1.63
N LEU A 56 -6.23 7.72 0.59
CA LEU A 56 -4.94 7.93 -0.05
C LEU A 56 -4.14 9.09 0.57
N LEU A 57 -4.74 9.84 1.50
CA LEU A 57 -4.09 10.98 2.12
C LEU A 57 -2.91 10.56 3.00
N THR A 58 -1.82 11.28 2.85
CA THR A 58 -0.71 11.26 3.78
C THR A 58 -1.13 11.88 5.12
N PRO A 59 -0.97 11.17 6.25
CA PRO A 59 -1.26 11.74 7.57
C PRO A 59 -0.47 13.03 7.81
N GLY A 60 -1.18 14.10 8.17
CA GLY A 60 -0.59 15.41 8.49
C GLY A 60 -0.28 16.32 7.30
N SER A 61 -0.46 15.85 6.06
CA SER A 61 -0.26 16.69 4.86
C SER A 61 -1.40 17.69 4.68
N ARG A 62 -1.12 18.97 4.94
CA ARG A 62 -2.12 20.05 4.75
C ARG A 62 -2.45 20.29 3.29
N SER A 63 -1.44 20.25 2.41
CA SER A 63 -1.63 20.48 0.97
C SER A 63 -2.54 19.43 0.35
N GLU A 64 -2.33 18.16 0.68
CA GLU A 64 -3.19 17.08 0.20
C GLU A 64 -4.62 17.21 0.75
N LEU A 65 -4.78 17.59 2.01
CA LEU A 65 -6.11 17.81 2.60
C LEU A 65 -6.88 18.94 1.88
N GLU A 66 -6.21 20.05 1.58
CA GLU A 66 -6.81 21.16 0.82
C GLU A 66 -7.23 20.70 -0.59
N HIS A 67 -6.40 19.90 -1.26
CA HIS A 67 -6.74 19.33 -2.57
C HIS A 67 -7.93 18.36 -2.49
N TRP A 68 -7.99 17.53 -1.46
CA TRP A 68 -9.14 16.65 -1.21
C TRP A 68 -10.43 17.46 -1.01
N GLN A 69 -10.39 18.55 -0.24
CA GLN A 69 -11.55 19.43 -0.05
C GLN A 69 -12.00 20.07 -1.37
N LEU A 70 -11.06 20.51 -2.21
CA LEU A 70 -11.37 21.07 -3.52
C LEU A 70 -12.02 20.05 -4.47
N GLU A 71 -11.48 18.84 -4.54
CA GLU A 71 -12.01 17.76 -5.41
C GLU A 71 -13.40 17.28 -4.96
N THR A 72 -13.71 17.41 -3.66
CA THR A 72 -14.96 16.90 -3.07
C THR A 72 -15.98 17.97 -2.72
N ARG A 73 -15.72 19.24 -3.04
CA ARG A 73 -16.53 20.40 -2.62
C ARG A 73 -18.02 20.30 -2.98
N ASP A 74 -18.33 19.66 -4.10
CA ASP A 74 -19.68 19.55 -4.66
C ASP A 74 -20.44 18.33 -4.10
N ILE A 75 -19.80 17.55 -3.22
CA ILE A 75 -20.34 16.33 -2.61
C ILE A 75 -20.82 16.65 -1.19
N GLY A 76 -22.12 16.79 -1.00
CA GLY A 76 -22.70 17.16 0.30
C GLY A 76 -22.38 16.21 1.46
N ALA A 77 -22.09 14.93 1.17
CA ALA A 77 -21.72 13.93 2.18
C ALA A 77 -20.20 13.82 2.45
N ALA A 78 -19.36 14.60 1.75
CA ALA A 78 -17.89 14.44 1.78
C ALA A 78 -17.30 14.53 3.19
N ALA A 79 -17.70 15.53 3.98
CA ALA A 79 -17.17 15.71 5.34
C ALA A 79 -17.46 14.49 6.24
N ARG A 80 -18.68 13.95 6.18
CA ARG A 80 -19.06 12.75 6.94
C ARG A 80 -18.25 11.53 6.47
N VAL A 81 -18.10 11.36 5.16
CA VAL A 81 -17.30 10.26 4.58
C VAL A 81 -15.85 10.36 5.03
N PHE A 82 -15.29 11.57 5.06
CA PHE A 82 -13.95 11.81 5.55
C PHE A 82 -13.80 11.43 7.02
N ASP A 83 -14.71 11.88 7.89
CA ASP A 83 -14.68 11.53 9.32
C ASP A 83 -14.81 10.01 9.54
N ASP A 84 -15.66 9.35 8.74
CA ASP A 84 -15.80 7.91 8.77
C ASP A 84 -14.50 7.21 8.31
N VAL A 85 -13.82 7.71 7.28
CA VAL A 85 -12.53 7.14 6.84
C VAL A 85 -11.41 7.40 7.84
N GLN A 86 -11.30 8.61 8.39
CA GLN A 86 -10.26 8.95 9.35
C GLN A 86 -10.44 8.29 10.72
N GLY A 87 -11.66 7.82 11.00
CA GLY A 87 -11.95 7.00 12.16
C GLY A 87 -11.57 5.53 12.01
N LEU A 88 -11.12 5.07 10.84
CA LEU A 88 -10.68 3.69 10.64
C LEU A 88 -9.36 3.42 11.38
N ALA A 89 -9.22 2.22 11.93
CA ALA A 89 -7.93 1.75 12.41
C ALA A 89 -6.97 1.55 11.23
N ARG A 90 -5.66 1.67 11.50
CA ARG A 90 -4.61 1.48 10.48
C ARG A 90 -4.71 0.12 9.76
N ALA A 91 -5.10 -0.92 10.49
CA ALA A 91 -5.29 -2.29 10.01
C ALA A 91 -6.56 -2.48 9.16
N GLU A 92 -7.49 -1.50 9.16
CA GLU A 92 -8.74 -1.53 8.39
C GLU A 92 -8.63 -0.71 7.10
N ALA A 93 -7.82 0.36 7.09
CA ALA A 93 -7.76 1.34 6.00
C ALA A 93 -7.48 0.70 4.63
N LEU A 94 -6.46 -0.16 4.53
CA LEU A 94 -6.10 -0.80 3.26
C LEU A 94 -7.14 -1.83 2.79
N PRO A 95 -7.66 -2.75 3.63
CA PRO A 95 -8.81 -3.58 3.28
C PRO A 95 -10.04 -2.80 2.79
N TRP A 96 -10.33 -1.64 3.40
CA TRP A 96 -11.41 -0.76 2.93
C TRP A 96 -11.10 -0.13 1.56
N LEU A 97 -9.86 0.32 1.34
CA LEU A 97 -9.43 0.82 0.03
C LEU A 97 -9.66 -0.23 -1.05
N GLU A 98 -9.24 -1.47 -0.83
CA GLU A 98 -9.41 -2.58 -1.76
C GLU A 98 -10.90 -2.83 -2.08
N LEU A 99 -11.75 -2.88 -1.06
CA LEU A 99 -13.20 -3.08 -1.21
C LEU A 99 -13.85 -1.95 -2.03
N LEU A 100 -13.52 -0.70 -1.74
CA LEU A 100 -14.07 0.46 -2.44
C LEU A 100 -13.59 0.53 -3.89
N LEU A 101 -12.33 0.18 -4.16
CA LEU A 101 -11.79 0.09 -5.52
C LEU A 101 -12.46 -1.03 -6.32
N GLU A 102 -12.79 -2.16 -5.71
CA GLU A 102 -13.54 -3.24 -6.38
C GLU A 102 -14.94 -2.77 -6.81
N ARG A 103 -15.61 -1.97 -5.98
CA ARG A 103 -16.91 -1.36 -6.33
C ARG A 103 -16.76 -0.36 -7.48
N LEU A 104 -15.76 0.51 -7.40
CA LEU A 104 -15.47 1.52 -8.43
C LEU A 104 -14.96 0.93 -9.75
N ALA A 105 -14.35 -0.25 -9.74
CA ALA A 105 -13.95 -0.94 -10.96
C ALA A 105 -15.16 -1.29 -11.86
N ARG A 106 -16.35 -1.44 -11.28
CA ARG A 106 -17.62 -1.67 -11.99
C ARG A 106 -18.27 -0.37 -12.50
N ALA A 107 -17.73 0.79 -12.15
CA ALA A 107 -18.27 2.09 -12.55
C ALA A 107 -17.95 2.44 -14.02
N PRO A 108 -18.73 3.36 -14.63
CA PRO A 108 -18.46 3.86 -15.98
C PRO A 108 -17.00 4.36 -16.13
N LEU A 109 -16.43 4.17 -17.32
CA LEU A 109 -15.04 4.54 -17.62
C LEU A 109 -14.71 6.00 -17.24
N ALA A 110 -15.63 6.93 -17.51
CA ALA A 110 -15.46 8.35 -17.18
C ALA A 110 -15.25 8.58 -15.67
N GLN A 111 -15.96 7.84 -14.81
CA GLN A 111 -15.81 7.95 -13.35
C GLN A 111 -14.47 7.38 -12.90
N ARG A 112 -14.05 6.25 -13.47
CA ARG A 112 -12.72 5.65 -13.20
C ARG A 112 -11.58 6.58 -13.60
N GLN A 113 -11.69 7.22 -14.77
CA GLN A 113 -10.70 8.19 -15.27
C GLN A 113 -10.66 9.48 -14.44
N ALA A 114 -11.83 9.97 -13.99
CA ALA A 114 -11.91 11.11 -13.09
C ALA A 114 -11.19 10.83 -11.77
N LEU A 115 -11.42 9.65 -11.17
CA LEU A 115 -10.75 9.23 -9.94
C LEU A 115 -9.23 9.08 -10.13
N LEU A 116 -8.78 8.46 -11.23
CA LEU A 116 -7.34 8.38 -11.54
C LEU A 116 -6.71 9.79 -11.65
N SER A 117 -7.41 10.71 -12.31
CA SER A 117 -6.92 12.08 -12.49
C SER A 117 -6.86 12.84 -11.15
N ALA A 118 -7.88 12.71 -10.31
CA ALA A 118 -7.94 13.33 -8.99
C ALA A 118 -6.88 12.73 -8.04
N SER A 119 -6.73 11.40 -8.02
CA SER A 119 -5.73 10.72 -7.19
C SER A 119 -4.31 11.17 -7.53
N ARG A 120 -4.00 11.32 -8.83
CA ARG A 120 -2.69 11.82 -9.27
C ARG A 120 -2.42 13.25 -8.83
N ARG A 121 -3.44 14.14 -8.87
CA ARG A 121 -3.30 15.52 -8.38
C ARG A 121 -3.11 15.55 -6.87
N LEU A 122 -3.86 14.72 -6.15
CA LEU A 122 -3.77 14.58 -4.70
C LEU A 122 -2.36 14.14 -4.27
N MET A 123 -1.84 13.04 -4.81
CA MET A 123 -0.50 12.50 -4.49
C MET A 123 0.67 13.41 -4.91
N ALA A 124 0.41 14.44 -5.72
CA ALA A 124 1.41 15.41 -6.14
C ALA A 124 1.26 16.77 -5.45
N ALA A 125 0.24 16.94 -4.59
CA ALA A 125 -0.16 18.21 -4.03
C ALA A 125 0.91 18.84 -3.12
N ASP A 126 1.66 18.03 -2.39
CA ASP A 126 2.75 18.47 -1.50
C ASP A 126 4.11 18.60 -2.22
N GLY A 127 4.15 18.28 -3.53
CA GLY A 127 5.36 18.28 -4.34
C GLY A 127 6.30 17.09 -4.10
N GLN A 128 5.91 16.11 -3.26
CA GLN A 128 6.72 14.95 -2.93
C GLN A 128 5.95 13.65 -3.18
N VAL A 129 6.35 12.89 -4.21
CA VAL A 129 5.74 11.58 -4.47
C VAL A 129 6.53 10.47 -3.76
N ARG A 130 5.98 9.95 -2.66
CA ARG A 130 6.60 8.90 -1.85
C ARG A 130 6.54 7.54 -2.54
N ALA A 131 7.34 6.58 -2.08
CA ALA A 131 7.29 5.21 -2.60
C ALA A 131 5.91 4.56 -2.38
N GLN A 132 5.28 4.82 -1.23
CA GLN A 132 3.92 4.39 -0.91
C GLN A 132 2.89 4.95 -1.91
N ASP A 133 3.00 6.24 -2.27
CA ASP A 133 2.09 6.88 -3.24
C ASP A 133 2.23 6.25 -4.62
N ARG A 134 3.46 5.93 -5.03
CA ARG A 134 3.70 5.20 -6.29
C ARG A 134 3.04 3.83 -6.26
N LEU A 135 3.09 3.12 -5.13
CA LEU A 135 2.47 1.81 -5.00
C LEU A 135 0.93 1.89 -5.01
N HIS A 136 0.35 2.88 -4.33
CA HIS A 136 -1.08 3.18 -4.44
C HIS A 136 -1.48 3.57 -5.86
N TRP A 137 -0.65 4.36 -6.56
CA TRP A 137 -0.88 4.72 -7.96
C TRP A 137 -0.88 3.50 -8.88
N LEU A 138 0.06 2.57 -8.68
CA LEU A 138 0.07 1.29 -9.40
C LEU A 138 -1.20 0.47 -9.11
N LEU A 139 -1.64 0.41 -7.85
CA LEU A 139 -2.88 -0.27 -7.46
C LEU A 139 -4.10 0.35 -8.17
N LEU A 140 -4.23 1.68 -8.14
CA LEU A 140 -5.32 2.39 -8.80
C LEU A 140 -5.36 2.09 -10.30
N ARG A 141 -4.20 2.12 -10.97
CA ARG A 141 -4.10 1.78 -12.40
C ARG A 141 -4.44 0.32 -12.67
N HIS A 142 -4.01 -0.61 -11.82
CA HIS A 142 -4.32 -2.04 -11.93
C HIS A 142 -5.83 -2.29 -11.83
N ARG A 143 -6.51 -1.65 -10.87
CA ARG A 143 -7.94 -1.86 -10.61
C ARG A 143 -8.86 -1.07 -11.55
N LEU A 144 -8.49 0.16 -11.90
CA LEU A 144 -9.37 1.10 -12.61
C LEU A 144 -9.00 1.30 -14.08
N GLY A 145 -7.77 1.00 -14.47
CA GLY A 145 -7.23 1.27 -15.82
C GLY A 145 -7.84 0.42 -16.93
N GLY A 146 -8.54 -0.67 -16.61
CA GLY A 146 -9.36 -1.42 -17.56
C GLY A 146 -8.61 -2.29 -18.59
N THR A 147 -7.29 -2.30 -18.57
CA THR A 147 -6.49 -3.16 -19.45
C THR A 147 -5.76 -4.20 -18.60
N PRO A 148 -6.24 -5.46 -18.53
CA PRO A 148 -5.40 -6.52 -18.00
C PRO A 148 -4.13 -6.59 -18.85
N PRO A 149 -2.94 -6.79 -18.25
CA PRO A 149 -1.73 -7.01 -19.03
C PRO A 149 -2.01 -8.17 -19.98
N ALA A 150 -1.77 -7.96 -21.28
CA ALA A 150 -1.82 -9.06 -22.24
C ALA A 150 -0.89 -10.16 -21.71
N PRO A 151 -1.32 -11.43 -21.68
CA PRO A 151 -0.44 -12.50 -21.25
C PRO A 151 0.81 -12.44 -22.11
N VAL A 152 1.97 -12.26 -21.48
CA VAL A 152 3.23 -12.43 -22.19
C VAL A 152 3.27 -13.92 -22.51
N ASN A 153 3.03 -14.26 -23.78
CA ASN A 153 3.10 -15.63 -24.27
C ASN A 153 4.52 -16.15 -24.05
N GLY A 154 4.77 -16.77 -22.91
CA GLY A 154 5.93 -17.62 -22.70
C GLY A 154 5.73 -18.90 -23.50
N THR A 155 6.14 -18.89 -24.76
CA THR A 155 6.34 -20.12 -25.55
C THR A 155 7.56 -20.85 -24.99
N GLY A 156 7.35 -21.66 -23.97
CA GLY A 156 8.34 -22.55 -23.37
C GLY A 156 7.70 -23.39 -22.27
N PRO A 157 8.26 -24.58 -21.93
CA PRO A 157 7.81 -25.34 -20.76
C PRO A 157 7.79 -24.41 -19.56
N CYS A 158 6.64 -24.33 -18.88
CA CYS A 158 6.51 -23.50 -17.68
C CYS A 158 7.32 -24.16 -16.57
N ASP A 159 8.56 -23.73 -16.38
CA ASP A 159 9.33 -24.10 -15.20
C ASP A 159 8.62 -23.49 -13.99
N ASN A 160 8.02 -24.36 -13.18
CA ASN A 160 7.24 -24.00 -12.01
C ASN A 160 8.12 -23.76 -10.78
N GLU A 161 9.44 -23.65 -10.97
CA GLU A 161 10.41 -23.42 -9.92
C GLU A 161 11.01 -22.02 -10.05
N LEU A 162 11.04 -21.30 -8.93
CA LEU A 162 11.52 -19.92 -8.89
C LEU A 162 13.00 -19.83 -9.31
N SER A 163 13.82 -20.82 -8.95
CA SER A 163 15.26 -20.89 -9.28
C SER A 163 15.56 -21.01 -10.78
N LEU A 164 14.61 -21.52 -11.57
CA LEU A 164 14.76 -21.79 -13.00
C LEU A 164 14.32 -20.62 -13.90
N LEU A 165 13.92 -19.49 -13.32
CA LEU A 165 13.50 -18.32 -14.07
C LEU A 165 14.60 -17.82 -15.02
N GLY A 166 14.18 -17.36 -16.20
CA GLY A 166 15.07 -16.77 -17.19
C GLY A 166 15.60 -15.40 -16.76
N ALA A 167 16.73 -14.98 -17.32
CA ALA A 167 17.41 -13.75 -16.93
C ALA A 167 16.51 -12.50 -16.96
N ALA A 168 15.61 -12.38 -17.96
CA ALA A 168 14.68 -11.26 -18.06
C ALA A 168 13.65 -11.21 -16.89
N GLN A 169 13.20 -12.36 -16.41
CA GLN A 169 12.27 -12.46 -15.28
C GLN A 169 13.00 -12.11 -13.98
N VAL A 170 14.20 -12.65 -13.77
CA VAL A 170 15.02 -12.34 -12.59
C VAL A 170 15.40 -10.87 -12.55
N GLN A 171 15.75 -10.27 -13.69
CA GLN A 171 16.01 -8.84 -13.80
C GLN A 171 14.78 -8.00 -13.41
N ALA A 172 13.58 -8.39 -13.85
CA ALA A 172 12.36 -7.69 -13.47
C ALA A 172 12.04 -7.83 -11.98
N ILE A 173 12.27 -9.02 -11.40
CA ILE A 173 12.15 -9.24 -9.96
C ILE A 173 13.15 -8.36 -9.21
N ALA A 174 14.39 -8.25 -9.67
CA ALA A 174 15.40 -7.37 -9.09
C ALA A 174 14.95 -5.91 -9.12
N VAL A 175 14.54 -5.39 -10.28
CA VAL A 175 14.07 -4.00 -10.38
C VAL A 175 12.87 -3.73 -9.47
N PHE A 176 11.88 -4.63 -9.43
CA PHE A 176 10.72 -4.43 -8.56
C PHE A 176 11.07 -4.58 -7.07
N SER A 177 11.98 -5.48 -6.72
CA SER A 177 12.50 -5.62 -5.36
C SER A 177 13.30 -4.38 -4.96
N ALA A 178 14.15 -3.83 -5.82
CA ALA A 178 14.86 -2.57 -5.55
C ALA A 178 13.88 -1.42 -5.24
N PHE A 179 12.74 -1.35 -5.93
CA PHE A 179 11.67 -0.42 -5.57
C PHE A 179 11.05 -0.71 -4.19
N LEU A 180 10.69 -1.96 -3.90
CA LEU A 180 10.09 -2.36 -2.62
C LEU A 180 11.05 -2.18 -1.44
N SER A 181 12.35 -2.28 -1.66
CA SER A 181 13.38 -2.22 -0.62
C SER A 181 13.41 -0.90 0.16
N VAL A 182 12.81 0.17 -0.38
CA VAL A 182 12.66 1.46 0.32
C VAL A 182 11.54 1.42 1.36
N MET A 183 10.65 0.43 1.26
CA MET A 183 9.50 0.21 2.15
C MET A 183 9.61 -1.10 2.95
N VAL A 184 10.41 -2.07 2.48
CA VAL A 184 10.47 -3.44 3.00
C VAL A 184 11.94 -3.90 3.11
N PRO A 185 12.47 -4.13 4.32
CA PRO A 185 11.91 -3.75 5.63
C PRO A 185 11.86 -2.22 5.77
N LEU A 186 11.00 -1.69 6.63
CA LEU A 186 10.98 -0.24 6.87
C LEU A 186 12.32 0.15 7.51
N PRO A 187 13.06 1.13 6.96
CA PRO A 187 14.32 1.57 7.56
C PRO A 187 14.08 2.08 8.98
N GLU A 188 15.00 1.78 9.89
CA GLU A 188 15.04 2.46 11.19
C GLU A 188 15.14 3.97 10.96
N MET A 189 14.24 4.73 11.58
CA MET A 189 14.32 6.19 11.56
C MET A 189 15.67 6.62 12.14
N ASP A 190 16.32 7.58 11.49
CA ASP A 190 17.61 8.21 11.86
C ASP A 190 18.91 7.62 11.26
N VAL A 191 18.84 6.67 10.32
CA VAL A 191 20.04 6.22 9.57
C VAL A 191 20.11 6.87 8.17
N PRO A 192 21.18 7.62 7.83
CA PRO A 192 21.33 8.27 6.51
C PRO A 192 21.49 7.30 5.33
N ILE A 193 21.86 6.06 5.64
CA ILE A 193 21.98 4.94 4.71
C ILE A 193 20.89 3.96 5.15
N ASP A 194 20.20 3.33 4.22
CA ASP A 194 19.23 2.26 4.50
C ASP A 194 19.91 0.88 4.33
N PRO A 195 20.67 0.40 5.34
CA PRO A 195 21.40 -0.86 5.25
C PRO A 195 20.45 -2.05 5.20
N ASP A 196 19.25 -1.94 5.75
CA ASP A 196 18.33 -3.06 5.85
C ASP A 196 17.59 -3.29 4.55
N GLY A 197 17.22 -2.23 3.82
CA GLY A 197 16.75 -2.36 2.44
C GLY A 197 17.80 -2.98 1.50
N GLU A 198 19.08 -2.67 1.69
CA GLU A 198 20.19 -3.26 0.92
C GLU A 198 20.35 -4.75 1.24
N ARG A 199 20.39 -5.10 2.53
CA ARG A 199 20.46 -6.48 3.00
C ARG A 199 19.27 -7.30 2.53
N TRP A 200 18.08 -6.71 2.56
CA TRP A 200 16.87 -7.34 2.09
C TRP A 200 16.93 -7.62 0.60
N TYR A 201 17.30 -6.62 -0.21
CA TYR A 201 17.47 -6.77 -1.65
C TYR A 201 18.47 -7.88 -1.98
N ALA A 202 19.63 -7.88 -1.31
CA ALA A 202 20.64 -8.93 -1.47
C ALA A 202 20.13 -10.32 -1.07
N ALA A 203 19.39 -10.44 0.04
CA ALA A 203 18.80 -11.69 0.51
C ALA A 203 17.75 -12.24 -0.48
N VAL A 204 16.93 -11.37 -1.08
CA VAL A 204 15.99 -11.76 -2.14
C VAL A 204 16.77 -12.32 -3.34
N LEU A 205 17.78 -11.60 -3.82
CA LEU A 205 18.53 -11.99 -5.02
C LEU A 205 19.48 -13.19 -4.84
N ALA A 206 19.80 -13.57 -3.61
CA ALA A 206 20.59 -14.77 -3.30
C ALA A 206 19.95 -16.07 -3.84
N HIS A 207 18.65 -16.06 -4.15
CA HIS A 207 17.92 -17.21 -4.69
C HIS A 207 18.23 -17.53 -6.16
N TRP A 208 18.94 -16.64 -6.86
CA TRP A 208 19.36 -16.82 -8.25
C TRP A 208 20.88 -16.71 -8.42
N PRO A 209 21.67 -17.66 -7.89
CA PRO A 209 23.12 -17.59 -7.90
C PRO A 209 23.71 -17.53 -9.30
N TYR A 210 23.08 -18.20 -10.28
CA TYR A 210 23.54 -18.22 -11.67
C TYR A 210 23.34 -16.88 -12.40
N HIS A 211 22.46 -16.02 -11.89
CA HIS A 211 22.18 -14.70 -12.49
C HIS A 211 22.91 -13.56 -11.76
N GLN A 212 23.45 -13.80 -10.56
CA GLN A 212 24.17 -12.80 -9.74
C GLN A 212 25.14 -11.89 -10.52
N PRO A 213 25.99 -12.40 -11.43
CA PRO A 213 26.94 -11.54 -12.16
C PRO A 213 26.27 -10.54 -13.12
N LEU A 214 25.00 -10.77 -13.47
CA LEU A 214 24.22 -9.97 -14.41
C LEU A 214 23.21 -9.05 -13.71
N LEU A 215 23.00 -9.21 -12.41
CA LEU A 215 22.01 -8.43 -11.67
C LEU A 215 22.58 -7.06 -11.29
N PRO A 216 21.80 -5.98 -11.42
CA PRO A 216 22.25 -4.66 -11.06
C PRO A 216 22.44 -4.57 -9.54
N ALA A 217 23.35 -3.69 -9.13
CA ALA A 217 23.36 -3.18 -7.76
C ALA A 217 21.98 -2.57 -7.44
N ARG A 218 21.66 -2.44 -6.15
CA ARG A 218 20.41 -1.81 -5.74
C ARG A 218 20.40 -0.35 -6.20
N GLU A 219 19.69 -0.08 -7.28
CA GLU A 219 19.41 1.27 -7.77
C GLU A 219 17.90 1.49 -7.72
N LEU A 220 17.48 2.64 -7.19
CA LEU A 220 16.05 2.96 -7.10
C LEU A 220 15.50 3.20 -8.51
N PRO A 221 14.59 2.36 -9.02
CA PRO A 221 14.05 2.57 -10.35
C PRO A 221 13.14 3.81 -10.41
N ASP A 222 13.09 4.42 -11.58
CA ASP A 222 12.06 5.40 -11.90
C ASP A 222 10.66 4.74 -12.03
N ALA A 223 9.63 5.57 -12.20
CA ALA A 223 8.25 5.11 -12.30
C ALA A 223 8.01 4.17 -13.51
N ASP A 224 8.68 4.42 -14.63
CA ASP A 224 8.49 3.66 -15.86
C ASP A 224 9.19 2.30 -15.80
N ALA A 225 10.40 2.25 -15.24
CA ALA A 225 11.14 1.02 -14.96
C ALA A 225 10.37 0.14 -13.98
N THR A 226 9.83 0.73 -12.91
CA THR A 226 8.98 0.01 -11.94
C THR A 226 7.74 -0.58 -12.62
N GLY A 227 7.04 0.20 -13.45
CA GLY A 227 5.86 -0.27 -14.18
C GLY A 227 6.15 -1.31 -15.27
N ARG A 228 7.34 -1.28 -15.90
CA ARG A 228 7.79 -2.34 -16.82
C ARG A 228 8.12 -3.63 -16.07
N ALA A 229 8.88 -3.52 -14.98
CA ALA A 229 9.25 -4.65 -14.15
C ALA A 229 8.01 -5.35 -13.59
N LEU A 230 7.08 -4.59 -13.02
CA LEU A 230 5.83 -5.14 -12.50
C LEU A 230 5.06 -5.95 -13.54
N ARG A 231 4.97 -5.48 -14.79
CA ARG A 231 4.28 -6.22 -15.87
C ARG A 231 4.93 -7.58 -16.17
N VAL A 232 6.26 -7.66 -16.10
CA VAL A 232 6.98 -8.92 -16.27
C VAL A 232 6.74 -9.85 -15.08
N VAL A 233 6.76 -9.32 -13.85
CA VAL A 233 6.48 -10.10 -12.63
C VAL A 233 5.02 -10.58 -12.61
N GLN A 234 4.06 -9.76 -13.06
CA GLN A 234 2.66 -10.13 -13.25
C GLN A 234 2.48 -11.23 -14.31
N ALA A 235 3.40 -11.35 -15.27
CA ALA A 235 3.36 -12.39 -16.30
C ALA A 235 3.99 -13.72 -15.85
N LEU A 236 4.54 -13.80 -14.63
CA LEU A 236 5.01 -15.06 -14.07
C LEU A 236 3.85 -16.08 -13.97
N PRO A 237 4.16 -17.39 -14.06
CA PRO A 237 3.21 -18.46 -13.75
C PRO A 237 2.48 -18.18 -12.44
N TRP A 238 1.16 -18.36 -12.43
CA TRP A 238 0.30 -18.00 -11.30
C TRP A 238 0.75 -18.67 -9.98
N MET A 239 1.34 -19.87 -10.03
CA MET A 239 1.87 -20.58 -8.87
C MET A 239 3.14 -19.94 -8.28
N LEU A 240 3.93 -19.22 -9.08
CA LEU A 240 5.18 -18.61 -8.63
C LEU A 240 5.00 -17.26 -7.95
N ARG A 241 3.92 -16.53 -8.26
CA ARG A 241 3.62 -15.23 -7.64
C ARG A 241 3.47 -15.31 -6.11
N PRO A 242 2.70 -16.24 -5.51
CA PRO A 242 2.65 -16.38 -4.06
C PRO A 242 3.97 -16.90 -3.45
N VAL A 243 4.78 -17.65 -4.20
CA VAL A 243 6.12 -18.08 -3.76
C VAL A 243 7.07 -16.89 -3.66
N LEU A 244 7.04 -15.99 -4.66
CA LEU A 244 7.82 -14.76 -4.66
C LEU A 244 7.45 -13.84 -3.50
N VAL A 245 6.15 -13.64 -3.24
CA VAL A 245 5.68 -12.85 -2.09
C VAL A 245 6.14 -13.44 -0.77
N ARG A 246 6.13 -14.78 -0.64
CA ARG A 246 6.63 -15.46 0.56
C ARG A 246 8.12 -15.20 0.77
N LEU A 247 8.91 -15.32 -0.30
CA LEU A 247 10.34 -15.02 -0.28
C LEU A 247 10.61 -13.58 0.17
N TRP A 248 9.89 -12.59 -0.38
CA TRP A 248 9.97 -11.19 0.05
C TRP A 248 9.68 -11.01 1.53
N HIS A 249 8.63 -11.64 2.05
CA HIS A 249 8.28 -11.56 3.46
C HIS A 249 9.30 -12.25 4.36
N GLU A 250 9.75 -13.47 4.03
CA GLU A 250 10.72 -14.19 4.85
C GLU A 250 12.04 -13.42 4.96
N ALA A 251 12.50 -12.84 3.86
CA ALA A 251 13.66 -11.94 3.86
C ALA A 251 13.43 -10.69 4.73
N ALA A 252 12.23 -10.11 4.69
CA ALA A 252 11.90 -8.92 5.49
C ALA A 252 11.79 -9.25 6.99
N LEU A 253 11.19 -10.39 7.32
CA LEU A 253 11.00 -10.84 8.68
C LEU A 253 12.33 -11.21 9.34
N ALA A 254 13.26 -11.81 8.59
CA ALA A 254 14.61 -12.11 9.08
C ALA A 254 15.40 -10.86 9.51
N LEU A 255 15.08 -9.71 8.93
CA LEU A 255 15.65 -8.40 9.28
C LEU A 255 14.78 -7.64 10.30
N SER A 256 13.55 -8.11 10.55
CA SER A 256 12.65 -7.51 11.52
C SER A 256 12.96 -8.06 12.92
N GLY A 257 13.09 -7.18 13.92
CA GLY A 257 13.34 -7.57 15.31
C GLY A 257 12.15 -8.24 16.04
N GLY A 258 11.08 -8.62 15.34
CA GLY A 258 9.81 -9.07 15.93
C GLY A 258 9.04 -10.09 15.09
N PRO A 259 7.90 -10.59 15.61
CA PRO A 259 7.13 -11.66 14.98
C PRO A 259 6.26 -11.20 13.79
N SER A 260 6.20 -9.89 13.54
CA SER A 260 5.43 -9.28 12.45
C SER A 260 6.21 -8.12 11.85
N LEU A 261 5.94 -7.84 10.57
CA LEU A 261 6.52 -6.68 9.90
C LEU A 261 5.96 -5.37 10.48
N HIS A 262 6.70 -4.29 10.26
CA HIS A 262 6.17 -2.94 10.46
C HIS A 262 4.91 -2.71 9.58
N PRO A 263 3.87 -2.00 10.04
CA PRO A 263 2.63 -1.81 9.29
C PRO A 263 2.81 -1.28 7.86
N GLU A 264 3.75 -0.35 7.62
CA GLU A 264 4.03 0.17 6.28
C GLU A 264 4.66 -0.88 5.35
N ALA A 265 5.59 -1.69 5.87
CA ALA A 265 6.17 -2.80 5.12
C ALA A 265 5.12 -3.89 4.82
N ALA A 266 4.23 -4.16 5.79
CA ALA A 266 3.11 -5.08 5.61
C ALA A 266 2.17 -4.58 4.50
N ASP A 267 1.85 -3.29 4.48
CA ASP A 267 1.02 -2.68 3.44
C ASP A 267 1.65 -2.79 2.07
N ALA A 268 2.96 -2.51 1.96
CA ALA A 268 3.67 -2.64 0.71
C ALA A 268 3.61 -4.07 0.15
N LEU A 269 3.75 -5.09 1.01
CA LEU A 269 3.61 -6.49 0.60
C LEU A 269 2.16 -6.87 0.29
N ARG A 270 1.17 -6.36 1.03
CA ARG A 270 -0.26 -6.61 0.75
C ARG A 270 -0.67 -6.02 -0.60
N LEU A 271 -0.28 -4.78 -0.86
CA LEU A 271 -0.46 -4.12 -2.15
C LEU A 271 0.24 -4.89 -3.27
N SER A 272 1.45 -5.42 -3.02
CA SER A 272 2.14 -6.29 -3.97
C SER A 272 1.37 -7.58 -4.25
N CYS A 273 0.74 -8.20 -3.24
CA CYS A 273 -0.15 -9.36 -3.46
C CYS A 273 -1.28 -9.01 -4.42
N VAL A 274 -1.93 -7.86 -4.20
CA VAL A 274 -3.02 -7.38 -5.06
C VAL A 274 -2.54 -7.12 -6.49
N LEU A 275 -1.39 -6.47 -6.65
CA LEU A 275 -0.81 -6.18 -7.97
C LEU A 275 -0.43 -7.45 -8.72
N LEU A 276 0.01 -8.51 -8.03
CA LEU A 276 0.38 -9.78 -8.65
C LEU A 276 -0.80 -10.74 -8.84
N ASP A 277 -2.01 -10.35 -8.43
CA ASP A 277 -3.17 -11.25 -8.32
C ASP A 277 -2.84 -12.53 -7.53
N SER A 278 -2.04 -12.38 -6.47
CA SER A 278 -1.63 -13.46 -5.56
C SER A 278 -2.57 -13.51 -4.35
N PRO A 279 -2.93 -14.71 -3.85
CA PRO A 279 -3.65 -14.80 -2.59
C PRO A 279 -2.83 -14.17 -1.45
N LEU A 280 -3.51 -13.51 -0.52
CA LEU A 280 -2.87 -12.93 0.65
C LEU A 280 -2.45 -14.06 1.62
N PRO A 281 -1.15 -14.17 1.96
CA PRO A 281 -0.70 -15.22 2.86
C PRO A 281 -1.28 -15.07 4.29
N PRO A 282 -1.57 -16.16 5.02
CA PRO A 282 -2.20 -16.10 6.34
C PRO A 282 -1.43 -15.29 7.39
N TRP A 283 -0.10 -15.32 7.35
CA TRP A 283 0.75 -14.54 8.27
C TRP A 283 0.66 -13.03 8.02
N LEU A 284 0.43 -12.60 6.77
CA LEU A 284 0.21 -11.20 6.44
C LEU A 284 -1.22 -10.79 6.79
N ALA A 285 -2.19 -11.65 6.45
CA ALA A 285 -3.61 -11.42 6.70
C ALA A 285 -3.92 -11.15 8.19
N ARG A 286 -3.18 -11.77 9.12
CA ARG A 286 -3.34 -11.56 10.58
C ARG A 286 -3.09 -10.12 11.04
N GLN A 287 -2.39 -9.30 10.25
CA GLN A 287 -2.14 -7.90 10.58
C GLN A 287 -3.31 -6.97 10.19
N TYR A 288 -4.35 -7.50 9.53
CA TYR A 288 -5.45 -6.73 8.98
C TYR A 288 -6.79 -7.13 9.56
N ILE A 289 -7.72 -6.16 9.54
CA ILE A 289 -9.13 -6.36 9.89
C ILE A 289 -9.92 -6.21 8.58
N GLU A 290 -10.48 -7.32 8.09
CA GLU A 290 -11.22 -7.33 6.83
C GLU A 290 -12.64 -6.75 7.03
N PRO A 291 -13.13 -5.89 6.12
CA PRO A 291 -14.52 -5.46 6.14
C PRO A 291 -15.45 -6.59 5.67
N ASP A 292 -16.68 -6.63 6.18
CA ASP A 292 -17.71 -7.55 5.69
C ASP A 292 -17.95 -7.32 4.19
N ARG A 293 -17.65 -8.34 3.38
CA ARG A 293 -17.95 -8.38 1.94
C ARG A 293 -19.36 -8.93 1.77
N ARG A 294 -20.35 -8.04 1.72
CA ARG A 294 -21.74 -8.36 1.35
C ARG A 294 -22.01 -8.02 -0.10
#